data_AF-A0A7V9MH86-F1
#
_entry.id   AF-A0A7V9MH86-F1
#
_cell.length_a   1.000
_cell.length_b   1.000
_cell.length_c   1.000
_cell.angle_alpha   90.00
_cell.angle_beta   90.00
_cell.angle_gamma   90.00
#
_symmetry.space_group_name_H-M   'P 1'
#
loop_
_entity.id
_entity.type
_entity.pdbx_description
1 polymer ?
#
loop_
_entity_poly.entity_id
_entity_poly.type
_entity_poly.pdbx_seq_one_letter_code
_entity_poly.pdbx_strand_id
1 'polypeptide(L)'
;EHMFSVDDRAQKMRAMIMAESEDERRSTLDELLPLQQGDFEGLFEEMRGLPVTIRLLDPPLHEFLPDGEEVAQKVERARIEQSDDLEELERTLARIHSLAETNPMLGTRGVRLAILAPEVYEMQVRAVLRAAKAVTERSGDAPTVEVMIPLVTYEKELELMRALVERVAEEELDGDGVELHIGTMIELPRACFVADRIAEHADFFSFGTNDLTQTALGFSRDDVEAGFLNRYMEEKIVGRSPFETIDKPGVGWLVRLAAWVGRERKPELKLGICGEHGGDPESVVFFHIAGLDYVSCSPFRVPIARVAAAQAAVAHGPGELAAAAQAAIEAGQAAQEALGDEDPGANGGSG
;
A
#
# COMPACT_ATOMS: atom_id res chain seq x y z
N GLU A 1 7.92 5.13 -4.85
CA GLU A 1 9.27 4.53 -4.95
C GLU A 1 9.88 4.67 -6.33
N HIS A 2 9.20 4.29 -7.43
CA HIS A 2 9.78 4.42 -8.78
C HIS A 2 10.19 5.85 -9.15
N MET A 3 9.49 6.86 -8.63
CA MET A 3 9.85 8.27 -8.78
C MET A 3 11.19 8.64 -8.10
N PHE A 4 11.67 7.86 -7.14
CA PHE A 4 12.95 8.08 -6.44
C PHE A 4 14.11 7.27 -7.04
N SER A 5 13.83 6.32 -7.93
CA SER A 5 14.84 5.43 -8.54
C SER A 5 15.54 6.05 -9.76
N VAL A 6 15.17 7.27 -10.17
CA VAL A 6 15.84 8.01 -11.25
C VAL A 6 17.15 8.61 -10.72
N ASP A 7 18.22 8.59 -11.51
CA ASP A 7 19.60 8.85 -11.08
C ASP A 7 19.79 10.13 -10.24
N ASP A 8 19.11 11.23 -10.60
CA ASP A 8 19.20 12.52 -9.91
C ASP A 8 18.54 12.52 -8.52
N ARG A 9 17.52 11.68 -8.33
CA ARG A 9 16.76 11.55 -7.07
C ARG A 9 17.30 10.43 -6.19
N ALA A 10 17.87 9.39 -6.79
CA ALA A 10 18.49 8.30 -6.06
C ALA A 10 19.61 8.82 -5.13
N GLN A 11 20.40 9.80 -5.61
CA GLN A 11 21.43 10.44 -4.79
C GLN A 11 20.85 11.22 -3.60
N LYS A 12 19.76 11.97 -3.82
CA LYS A 12 19.08 12.72 -2.76
C LYS A 12 18.40 11.80 -1.74
N MET A 13 17.80 10.70 -2.21
CA MET A 13 17.24 9.65 -1.36
C MET A 13 18.33 9.02 -0.50
N ARG A 14 19.50 8.72 -1.07
CA ARG A 14 20.67 8.25 -0.30
C ARG A 14 21.12 9.26 0.74
N ALA A 15 21.22 10.55 0.40
CA ALA A 15 21.56 11.59 1.35
C ALA A 15 20.56 11.65 2.52
N MET A 16 19.26 11.53 2.24
CA MET A 16 18.20 11.46 3.25
C MET A 16 18.39 10.24 4.16
N ILE A 17 18.73 9.09 3.57
CA ILE A 17 19.02 7.86 4.33
C ILE A 17 20.30 8.00 5.14
N MET A 18 21.30 8.75 4.71
CA MET A 18 22.56 8.95 5.44
C MET A 18 22.44 9.99 6.58
N ALA A 19 21.36 10.76 6.62
CA ALA A 19 21.14 11.79 7.62
C ALA A 19 21.11 11.23 9.06
N GLU A 20 21.78 11.93 9.97
CA GLU A 20 21.92 11.55 11.38
C GLU A 20 20.92 12.25 12.30
N SER A 21 20.28 13.31 11.80
CA SER A 21 19.26 14.09 12.52
C SER A 21 18.00 14.30 11.68
N GLU A 22 16.89 14.60 12.35
CA GLU A 22 15.64 15.00 11.68
C GLU A 22 15.85 16.28 10.84
N ASP A 23 16.58 17.27 11.35
CA ASP A 23 16.84 18.53 10.63
C ASP A 23 17.61 18.29 9.31
N GLU A 24 18.64 17.46 9.32
CA GLU A 24 19.39 17.07 8.12
C GLU A 24 18.52 16.28 7.14
N ARG A 25 17.66 15.39 7.66
CA ARG A 25 16.71 14.63 6.86
C ARG A 25 15.71 15.55 6.17
N ARG A 26 15.12 16.50 6.89
CA ARG A 26 14.19 17.52 6.37
C ARG A 26 14.85 18.38 5.29
N SER A 27 16.07 18.87 5.54
CA SER A 27 16.81 19.65 4.54
C SER A 27 17.02 18.86 3.24
N THR A 28 17.28 17.55 3.32
CA THR A 28 17.44 16.72 2.13
C THR A 28 16.12 16.44 1.43
N LEU A 29 15.05 16.24 2.20
CA LEU A 29 13.68 16.05 1.71
C LEU A 29 13.17 17.30 0.98
N ASP A 30 13.53 18.50 1.43
CA ASP A 30 13.18 19.76 0.76
C ASP A 30 13.78 19.85 -0.66
N GLU A 31 14.92 19.20 -0.90
CA GLU A 31 15.50 19.11 -2.25
C GLU A 31 14.77 18.09 -3.15
N LEU A 32 14.14 17.07 -2.56
CA LEU A 32 13.33 16.08 -3.27
C LEU A 32 11.93 16.61 -3.62
N LEU A 33 11.37 17.46 -2.75
CA LEU A 33 10.03 18.02 -2.86
C LEU A 33 9.70 18.60 -4.25
N PRO A 34 10.48 19.54 -4.83
CA PRO A 34 10.14 20.13 -6.13
C PRO A 34 10.22 19.12 -7.28
N LEU A 35 11.10 18.13 -7.17
CA LEU A 35 11.24 17.08 -8.18
C LEU A 35 10.02 16.17 -8.20
N GLN A 36 9.55 15.78 -7.01
CA GLN A 36 8.36 14.94 -6.88
C GLN A 36 7.07 15.71 -7.21
N GLN A 37 6.98 16.99 -6.83
CA GLN A 37 5.86 17.86 -7.20
C GLN A 37 5.73 17.93 -8.74
N GLY A 38 6.84 18.14 -9.46
CA GLY A 38 6.82 18.21 -10.93
C GLY A 38 6.28 16.93 -11.59
N ASP A 39 6.62 15.75 -11.06
CA ASP A 39 6.06 14.49 -11.56
C ASP A 39 4.55 14.40 -11.36
N PHE A 40 4.07 14.78 -10.16
CA PHE A 40 2.66 14.75 -9.86
C PHE A 40 1.88 15.78 -10.67
N GLU A 41 2.45 16.95 -10.95
CA GLU A 41 1.83 17.93 -11.86
C GLU A 41 1.63 17.34 -13.26
N GLY A 42 2.65 16.69 -13.82
CA GLY A 42 2.54 16.02 -15.10
C GLY A 42 1.50 14.88 -15.09
N LEU A 43 1.49 14.06 -14.02
CA LEU A 43 0.50 12.99 -13.86
C LEU A 43 -0.93 13.53 -13.77
N PHE A 44 -1.14 14.58 -12.99
CA PHE A 44 -2.46 15.17 -12.77
C PHE A 44 -2.98 15.91 -14.00
N GLU A 45 -2.08 16.49 -14.82
CA GLU A 45 -2.48 17.08 -16.10
C GLU A 45 -3.01 16.06 -17.11
N GLU A 46 -2.51 14.83 -17.08
CA GLU A 46 -3.00 13.73 -17.92
C GLU A 46 -4.28 13.09 -17.37
N MET A 47 -4.47 13.14 -16.05
CA MET A 47 -5.57 12.47 -15.34
C MET A 47 -6.75 13.40 -14.98
N ARG A 48 -6.91 14.52 -15.69
CA ARG A 48 -7.98 15.51 -15.41
C ARG A 48 -9.37 14.86 -15.35
N GLY A 49 -10.12 15.23 -14.31
CA GLY A 49 -11.46 14.70 -14.05
C GLY A 49 -11.53 13.22 -13.64
N LEU A 50 -10.40 12.55 -13.39
CA LEU A 50 -10.33 11.15 -12.94
C LEU A 50 -9.66 11.05 -11.57
N PRO A 51 -10.05 10.10 -10.71
CA PRO A 51 -9.38 9.89 -9.43
C PRO A 51 -7.97 9.32 -9.63
N VAL A 52 -7.01 9.81 -8.84
CA VAL A 52 -5.62 9.33 -8.83
C VAL A 52 -5.22 8.90 -7.43
N THR A 53 -5.06 7.59 -7.25
CA THR A 53 -4.60 7.00 -5.99
C THR A 53 -3.08 6.93 -5.94
N ILE A 54 -2.49 7.58 -4.94
CA ILE A 54 -1.05 7.68 -4.72
C ILE A 54 -0.69 6.91 -3.46
N ARG A 55 0.06 5.82 -3.65
CA ARG A 55 0.67 5.09 -2.55
C ARG A 55 1.90 5.85 -2.04
N LEU A 56 1.95 6.10 -0.74
CA LEU A 56 3.14 6.69 -0.12
C LEU A 56 4.31 5.68 -0.10
N LEU A 57 5.50 6.13 0.29
CA LEU A 57 6.72 5.30 0.21
C LEU A 57 6.53 4.00 0.99
N ASP A 58 6.79 2.90 0.30
CA ASP A 58 6.60 1.55 0.79
C ASP A 58 7.92 0.77 1.04
N PRO A 59 8.92 0.75 0.14
CA PRO A 59 10.08 -0.12 0.33
C PRO A 59 10.95 0.29 1.53
N PRO A 60 11.67 -0.67 2.14
CA PRO A 60 12.65 -0.38 3.18
C PRO A 60 13.82 0.44 2.64
N LEU A 61 14.43 1.25 3.51
CA LEU A 61 15.44 2.22 3.09
C LEU A 61 16.71 1.59 2.48
N HIS A 62 17.05 0.35 2.86
CA HIS A 62 18.25 -0.31 2.33
C HIS A 62 18.17 -0.59 0.82
N GLU A 63 16.97 -0.65 0.21
CA GLU A 63 16.82 -0.82 -1.24
C GLU A 63 17.34 0.36 -2.07
N PHE A 64 17.49 1.54 -1.45
CA PHE A 64 18.04 2.73 -2.12
C PHE A 64 19.57 2.87 -1.95
N LEU A 65 20.17 2.07 -1.06
CA LEU A 65 21.60 2.07 -0.81
C LEU A 65 22.33 1.18 -1.84
N PRO A 66 23.62 1.46 -2.12
CA PRO A 66 24.43 0.55 -2.93
C PRO A 66 24.58 -0.82 -2.26
N ASP A 67 24.95 -1.83 -3.07
CA ASP A 67 25.16 -3.19 -2.59
C ASP A 67 26.24 -3.23 -1.48
N GLY A 68 25.90 -3.87 -0.35
CA GLY A 68 26.76 -3.91 0.82
C GLY A 68 28.07 -4.66 0.60
N GLU A 69 28.06 -5.72 -0.21
CA GLU A 69 29.27 -6.48 -0.54
C GLU A 69 30.19 -5.65 -1.44
N GLU A 70 29.63 -4.97 -2.44
CA GLU A 70 30.38 -4.06 -3.30
C GLU A 70 31.02 -2.92 -2.48
N VAL A 71 30.28 -2.32 -1.55
CA VAL A 71 30.80 -1.26 -0.67
C VAL A 71 31.89 -1.81 0.25
N ALA A 72 31.72 -3.00 0.83
CA ALA A 72 32.74 -3.63 1.67
C ALA A 72 34.05 -3.89 0.91
N GLN A 73 33.96 -4.35 -0.34
CA GLN A 73 35.14 -4.51 -1.20
C GLN A 73 35.82 -3.16 -1.50
N LYS A 74 35.04 -2.09 -1.73
CA LYS A 74 35.58 -0.73 -1.91
C LYS A 74 36.27 -0.22 -0.65
N VAL A 75 35.71 -0.46 0.54
CA VAL A 75 36.33 -0.10 1.83
C VAL A 75 37.69 -0.78 1.98
N GLU A 76 37.78 -2.10 1.76
CA GLU A 76 39.04 -2.82 1.91
C GLU A 76 40.10 -2.36 0.91
N ARG A 77 39.69 -2.04 -0.34
CA ARG A 77 40.60 -1.43 -1.32
C ARG A 77 41.07 -0.04 -0.86
N ALA A 78 40.16 0.83 -0.42
CA ALA A 78 40.48 2.18 0.05
C ALA A 78 41.43 2.16 1.27
N ARG A 79 41.31 1.17 2.16
CA ARG A 79 42.24 0.95 3.29
C ARG A 79 43.67 0.63 2.84
N ILE A 80 43.81 -0.20 1.83
CA ILE A 80 45.12 -0.57 1.26
C ILE A 80 45.73 0.62 0.52
N GLU A 81 44.92 1.32 -0.26
CA GLU A 81 45.34 2.43 -1.11
C GLU A 81 45.51 3.76 -0.33
N GLN A 82 45.07 3.81 0.94
CA GLN A 82 45.00 5.03 1.77
C GLN A 82 44.26 6.15 1.06
N SER A 83 43.11 5.81 0.48
CA SER A 83 42.29 6.74 -0.30
C SER A 83 41.56 7.73 0.61
N ASP A 84 41.37 8.96 0.10
CA ASP A 84 40.68 10.04 0.82
C ASP A 84 39.18 9.75 1.05
N ASP A 85 38.59 8.83 0.27
CA ASP A 85 37.18 8.42 0.37
C ASP A 85 36.90 7.34 1.43
N LEU A 86 37.93 6.85 2.13
CA LEU A 86 37.82 5.75 3.08
C LEU A 86 36.77 6.01 4.17
N GLU A 87 36.78 7.21 4.77
CA GLU A 87 35.87 7.56 5.87
C GLU A 87 34.40 7.57 5.41
N GLU A 88 34.14 8.07 4.20
CA GLU A 88 32.79 8.10 3.60
C GLU A 88 32.30 6.68 3.27
N LEU A 89 33.17 5.83 2.71
CA LEU A 89 32.86 4.43 2.42
C LEU A 89 32.58 3.63 3.70
N GLU A 90 33.36 3.86 4.77
CA GLU A 90 33.14 3.22 6.07
C GLU A 90 31.82 3.67 6.71
N ARG A 91 31.49 4.97 6.64
CA ARG A 91 30.19 5.50 7.10
C ARG A 91 29.03 4.88 6.32
N THR A 92 29.16 4.77 5.00
CA THR A 92 28.16 4.15 4.13
C THR A 92 27.95 2.68 4.49
N LEU A 93 29.03 1.91 4.64
CA LEU A 93 28.97 0.51 5.02
C LEU A 93 28.31 0.30 6.40
N ALA A 94 28.67 1.14 7.38
CA ALA A 94 28.05 1.12 8.69
C ALA A 94 26.54 1.39 8.63
N ARG A 95 26.11 2.35 7.79
CA ARG A 95 24.69 2.64 7.59
C ARG A 95 23.96 1.46 6.94
N ILE A 96 24.54 0.85 5.91
CA ILE A 96 23.98 -0.35 5.26
C ILE A 96 23.76 -1.46 6.30
N HIS A 97 24.78 -1.76 7.11
CA HIS A 97 24.65 -2.78 8.15
C HIS A 97 23.59 -2.43 9.21
N SER A 98 23.45 -1.15 9.56
CA SER A 98 22.44 -0.72 10.54
C SER A 98 21.00 -0.84 10.04
N LEU A 99 20.79 -0.79 8.72
CA LEU A 99 19.48 -0.89 8.06
C LEU A 99 19.20 -2.28 7.47
N ALA A 100 20.16 -3.21 7.62
CA ALA A 100 20.03 -4.56 7.13
C ALA A 100 19.01 -5.33 7.97
N GLU A 101 18.06 -5.96 7.29
CA GLU A 101 17.01 -6.77 7.92
C GLU A 101 17.05 -8.18 7.34
N THR A 102 16.81 -9.19 8.17
CA THR A 102 16.82 -10.59 7.71
C THR A 102 15.68 -10.89 6.73
N ASN A 103 14.52 -10.25 6.92
CA ASN A 103 13.35 -10.42 6.06
C ASN A 103 12.78 -9.03 5.69
N PRO A 104 13.35 -8.34 4.69
CA PRO A 104 12.96 -6.97 4.30
C PRO A 104 11.46 -6.79 4.03
N MET A 105 10.81 -7.79 3.44
CA MET A 105 9.36 -7.77 3.14
C MET A 105 8.52 -7.53 4.40
N LEU A 106 8.96 -8.01 5.57
CA LEU A 106 8.24 -7.91 6.84
C LEU A 106 8.83 -6.85 7.79
N GLY A 107 9.81 -6.07 7.32
CA GLY A 107 10.64 -5.20 8.14
C GLY A 107 10.13 -3.76 8.30
N THR A 108 11.08 -2.84 8.37
CA THR A 108 10.90 -1.41 8.64
C THR A 108 10.61 -0.67 7.34
N ARG A 109 9.36 -0.76 6.91
CA ARG A 109 8.88 -0.24 5.62
C ARG A 109 7.45 0.29 5.74
N GLY A 110 6.91 0.90 4.68
CA GLY A 110 5.55 1.43 4.64
C GLY A 110 5.20 2.35 5.81
N VAL A 111 4.01 2.20 6.38
CA VAL A 111 3.55 3.00 7.54
C VAL A 111 4.50 2.97 8.73
N ARG A 112 5.24 1.88 8.93
CA ARG A 112 6.16 1.73 10.08
C ARG A 112 7.34 2.67 9.94
N LEU A 113 7.89 2.78 8.73
CA LEU A 113 8.93 3.76 8.41
C LEU A 113 8.41 5.18 8.64
N ALA A 114 7.20 5.48 8.19
CA ALA A 114 6.60 6.81 8.37
C ALA A 114 6.32 7.16 9.83
N ILE A 115 6.02 6.19 10.69
CA ILE A 115 5.89 6.44 12.14
C ILE A 115 7.26 6.80 12.77
N LEU A 116 8.34 6.18 12.29
CA LEU A 116 9.71 6.46 12.78
C LEU A 116 10.31 7.73 12.18
N ALA A 117 9.92 8.09 10.95
CA ALA A 117 10.38 9.26 10.22
C ALA A 117 9.20 9.96 9.51
N PRO A 118 8.30 10.63 10.26
CA PRO A 118 7.09 11.27 9.72
C PRO A 118 7.35 12.25 8.58
N GLU A 119 8.49 12.95 8.63
CA GLU A 119 8.92 13.92 7.64
C GLU A 119 8.99 13.35 6.22
N VAL A 120 9.21 12.04 6.07
CA VAL A 120 9.20 11.36 4.76
C VAL A 120 7.81 11.43 4.12
N TYR A 121 6.76 11.10 4.88
CA TYR A 121 5.39 11.18 4.38
C TYR A 121 4.90 12.63 4.30
N GLU A 122 5.32 13.51 5.23
CA GLU A 122 5.01 14.94 5.14
C GLU A 122 5.49 15.53 3.82
N MET A 123 6.73 15.25 3.41
CA MET A 123 7.27 15.72 2.14
C MET A 123 6.46 15.18 0.95
N GLN A 124 6.15 13.88 0.93
CA GLN A 124 5.39 13.29 -0.18
C GLN A 124 3.98 13.87 -0.29
N VAL A 125 3.27 14.00 0.83
CA VAL A 125 1.93 14.59 0.87
C VAL A 125 1.99 16.05 0.41
N ARG A 126 2.98 16.81 0.86
CA ARG A 126 3.21 18.19 0.42
C ARG A 126 3.43 18.27 -1.09
N ALA A 127 4.22 17.36 -1.67
CA ALA A 127 4.46 17.29 -3.11
C ALA A 127 3.16 17.03 -3.89
N VAL A 128 2.36 16.07 -3.42
CA VAL A 128 1.07 15.70 -4.01
C VAL A 128 0.10 16.89 -3.97
N LEU A 129 -0.08 17.51 -2.82
CA LEU A 129 -1.07 18.56 -2.65
C LEU A 129 -0.71 19.85 -3.38
N ARG A 130 0.58 20.23 -3.36
CA ARG A 130 1.08 21.37 -4.16
C ARG A 130 0.86 21.14 -5.64
N ALA A 131 1.11 19.93 -6.14
CA ALA A 131 0.88 19.59 -7.54
C ALA A 131 -0.61 19.69 -7.90
N ALA A 132 -1.50 19.14 -7.07
CA ALA A 132 -2.95 19.20 -7.28
C ALA A 132 -3.45 20.65 -7.28
N LYS A 133 -3.01 21.46 -6.32
CA LYS A 133 -3.30 22.90 -6.26
C LYS A 133 -2.81 23.63 -7.51
N ALA A 134 -1.57 23.43 -7.91
CA ALA A 134 -0.99 24.08 -9.09
C ALA A 134 -1.76 23.73 -10.38
N VAL A 135 -2.15 22.46 -10.56
CA VAL A 135 -2.97 22.05 -11.72
C VAL A 135 -4.39 22.61 -11.65
N THR A 136 -4.97 22.69 -10.44
CA THR A 136 -6.29 23.32 -10.21
C THR A 136 -6.27 24.78 -10.61
N GLU A 137 -5.28 25.55 -10.15
CA GLU A 137 -5.11 26.97 -10.48
C GLU A 137 -4.89 27.20 -11.98
N ARG A 138 -4.17 26.29 -12.66
CA ARG A 138 -3.89 26.39 -14.11
C ARG A 138 -5.09 26.03 -14.99
N SER A 139 -5.87 25.00 -14.62
CA SER A 139 -6.82 24.36 -15.53
C SER A 139 -8.27 24.32 -15.03
N GLY A 140 -8.48 24.45 -13.72
CA GLY A 140 -9.79 24.32 -13.06
C GLY A 140 -10.33 22.88 -12.99
N ASP A 141 -9.57 21.89 -13.44
CA ASP A 141 -10.01 20.48 -13.58
C ASP A 141 -8.94 19.51 -13.07
N ALA A 142 -8.51 19.71 -11.82
CA ALA A 142 -7.57 18.80 -11.18
C ALA A 142 -8.24 17.45 -10.83
N PRO A 143 -7.48 16.36 -10.78
CA PRO A 143 -8.00 15.06 -10.37
C PRO A 143 -8.44 15.07 -8.89
N THR A 144 -9.38 14.19 -8.56
CA THR A 144 -9.63 13.80 -7.17
C THR A 144 -8.40 13.05 -6.64
N VAL A 145 -7.79 13.55 -5.58
CA VAL A 145 -6.56 12.99 -5.01
C VAL A 145 -6.93 11.96 -3.97
N GLU A 146 -6.36 10.75 -4.07
CA GLU A 146 -6.52 9.70 -3.07
C GLU A 146 -5.14 9.34 -2.50
N VAL A 147 -4.88 9.67 -1.24
CA VAL A 147 -3.62 9.31 -0.56
C VAL A 147 -3.79 7.95 0.12
N MET A 148 -2.92 7.00 -0.22
CA MET A 148 -2.99 5.63 0.28
C MET A 148 -1.79 5.27 1.15
N ILE A 149 -2.07 4.84 2.37
CA ILE A 149 -1.07 4.39 3.34
C ILE A 149 -0.80 2.89 3.16
N PRO A 150 0.44 2.46 2.88
CA PRO A 150 0.80 1.05 2.74
C PRO A 150 1.08 0.37 4.09
N LEU A 151 0.96 -0.95 4.10
CA LEU A 151 1.38 -1.89 5.15
C LEU A 151 0.72 -1.69 6.52
N VAL A 152 -0.48 -1.11 6.53
CA VAL A 152 -1.28 -0.91 7.74
C VAL A 152 -1.68 -2.25 8.34
N THR A 153 -1.44 -2.38 9.63
CA THR A 153 -1.74 -3.56 10.44
C THR A 153 -2.74 -3.24 11.55
N TYR A 154 -2.64 -2.04 12.14
CA TYR A 154 -3.44 -1.56 13.27
C TYR A 154 -4.16 -0.25 12.90
N GLU A 155 -5.37 -0.09 13.43
CA GLU A 155 -6.21 1.10 13.28
C GLU A 155 -5.47 2.39 13.70
N LYS A 156 -4.65 2.31 14.77
CA LYS A 156 -3.88 3.45 15.28
C LYS A 156 -2.79 3.91 14.30
N GLU A 157 -2.23 3.00 13.51
CA GLU A 157 -1.23 3.37 12.49
C GLU A 157 -1.89 4.25 11.43
N LEU A 158 -3.09 3.88 10.97
CA LEU A 158 -3.85 4.67 10.00
C LEU A 158 -4.37 5.97 10.60
N GLU A 159 -4.85 5.97 11.85
CA GLU A 159 -5.30 7.17 12.55
C GLU A 159 -4.18 8.23 12.60
N LEU A 160 -2.95 7.83 12.97
CA LEU A 160 -1.79 8.73 13.01
C LEU A 160 -1.43 9.27 11.63
N MET A 161 -1.46 8.42 10.59
CA MET A 161 -1.16 8.85 9.23
C MET A 161 -2.23 9.73 8.63
N ARG A 162 -3.52 9.47 8.90
CA ARG A 162 -4.61 10.36 8.50
C ARG A 162 -4.41 11.75 9.11
N ALA A 163 -4.16 11.83 10.41
CA ALA A 163 -3.92 13.11 11.09
C ALA A 163 -2.69 13.85 10.53
N LEU A 164 -1.66 13.13 10.09
CA LEU A 164 -0.51 13.70 9.38
C LEU A 164 -0.91 14.29 8.03
N VAL A 165 -1.63 13.53 7.21
CA VAL A 165 -2.07 13.98 5.88
C VAL A 165 -3.00 15.19 5.99
N GLU A 166 -3.97 15.15 6.91
CA GLU A 166 -4.93 16.24 7.16
C GLU A 166 -4.20 17.51 7.61
N ARG A 167 -3.24 17.41 8.55
CA ARG A 167 -2.42 18.55 8.97
C ARG A 167 -1.67 19.18 7.80
N VAL A 168 -0.99 18.38 6.98
CA VAL A 168 -0.25 18.90 5.82
C VAL A 168 -1.20 19.51 4.78
N ALA A 169 -2.41 18.95 4.63
CA ALA A 169 -3.42 19.53 3.77
C ALA A 169 -3.91 20.89 4.25
N GLU A 170 -4.14 21.06 5.55
CA GLU A 170 -4.47 22.37 6.14
C GLU A 170 -3.36 23.41 5.88
N GLU A 171 -2.09 23.01 5.99
CA GLU A 171 -0.93 23.88 5.75
C GLU A 171 -0.79 24.33 4.28
N GLU A 172 -1.10 23.46 3.32
CA GLU A 172 -0.81 23.68 1.90
C GLU A 172 -2.00 24.22 1.10
N LEU A 173 -3.22 23.85 1.49
CA LEU A 173 -4.42 24.17 0.72
C LEU A 173 -5.12 25.44 1.20
N ASP A 174 -4.98 25.91 2.44
CA ASP A 174 -5.62 27.16 2.95
C ASP A 174 -7.10 27.35 2.54
N GLY A 175 -7.86 26.24 2.46
CA GLY A 175 -9.27 26.23 2.02
C GLY A 175 -9.51 26.04 0.52
N ASP A 176 -8.48 25.76 -0.27
CA ASP A 176 -8.58 25.40 -1.69
C ASP A 176 -9.32 24.07 -1.88
N GLY A 177 -10.19 24.03 -2.91
CA GLY A 177 -11.13 22.94 -3.17
C GLY A 177 -10.53 21.68 -3.81
N VAL A 178 -9.31 21.28 -3.44
CA VAL A 178 -8.77 19.98 -3.85
C VAL A 178 -9.52 18.89 -3.10
N GLU A 179 -10.23 18.04 -3.84
CA GLU A 179 -10.90 16.89 -3.25
C GLU A 179 -9.86 15.82 -2.86
N LEU A 180 -9.77 15.54 -1.56
CA LEU A 180 -8.80 14.63 -0.96
C LEU A 180 -9.50 13.50 -0.20
N HIS A 181 -9.17 12.26 -0.54
CA HIS A 181 -9.57 11.08 0.22
C HIS A 181 -8.34 10.38 0.80
N ILE A 182 -8.46 9.87 2.02
CA ILE A 182 -7.35 9.19 2.71
C ILE A 182 -7.76 7.75 2.98
N GLY A 183 -7.04 6.81 2.38
CA GLY A 183 -7.32 5.39 2.48
C GLY A 183 -6.09 4.58 2.80
N THR A 184 -6.25 3.26 2.74
CA THR A 184 -5.18 2.33 3.11
C THR A 184 -5.13 1.15 2.17
N MET A 185 -3.93 0.59 2.05
CA MET A 185 -3.78 -0.73 1.48
C MET A 185 -4.22 -1.79 2.50
N ILE A 186 -5.01 -2.77 2.07
CA ILE A 186 -5.33 -3.97 2.84
C ILE A 186 -4.51 -5.12 2.27
N GLU A 187 -3.37 -5.36 2.89
CA GLU A 187 -2.36 -6.30 2.38
C GLU A 187 -1.74 -7.20 3.45
N LEU A 188 -2.24 -7.12 4.68
CA LEU A 188 -1.83 -7.98 5.78
C LEU A 188 -3.04 -8.71 6.37
N PRO A 189 -2.92 -10.00 6.72
CA PRO A 189 -4.05 -10.79 7.21
C PRO A 189 -4.75 -10.15 8.41
N ARG A 190 -3.99 -9.56 9.36
CA ARG A 190 -4.59 -8.88 10.51
C ARG A 190 -5.51 -7.73 10.08
N ALA A 191 -5.09 -6.91 9.10
CA ALA A 191 -5.90 -5.81 8.60
C ALA A 191 -7.23 -6.29 8.02
N CYS A 192 -7.28 -7.51 7.45
CA CYS A 192 -8.53 -8.11 7.00
C CYS A 192 -9.47 -8.49 8.15
N PHE A 193 -8.94 -8.97 9.28
CA PHE A 193 -9.74 -9.37 10.44
C PHE A 193 -10.29 -8.18 11.25
N VAL A 194 -9.60 -7.05 11.25
CA VAL A 194 -10.02 -5.83 11.98
C VAL A 194 -10.37 -4.68 11.04
N ALA A 195 -10.87 -5.02 9.85
CA ALA A 195 -11.15 -4.08 8.78
C ALA A 195 -12.21 -3.02 9.18
N ASP A 196 -13.08 -3.34 10.13
CA ASP A 196 -14.07 -2.44 10.72
C ASP A 196 -13.38 -1.28 11.43
N ARG A 197 -12.40 -1.58 12.29
CA ARG A 197 -11.65 -0.57 13.03
C ARG A 197 -10.80 0.30 12.12
N ILE A 198 -10.21 -0.30 11.09
CA ILE A 198 -9.43 0.43 10.09
C ILE A 198 -10.35 1.33 9.24
N ALA A 199 -11.56 0.87 8.92
CA ALA A 199 -12.54 1.64 8.14
C ALA A 199 -12.99 2.94 8.82
N GLU A 200 -12.87 3.06 10.15
CA GLU A 200 -13.14 4.31 10.87
C GLU A 200 -12.24 5.47 10.43
N HIS A 201 -11.05 5.14 9.92
CA HIS A 201 -10.03 6.11 9.52
C HIS A 201 -9.75 6.08 8.01
N ALA A 202 -10.44 5.24 7.23
CA ALA A 202 -10.25 5.10 5.79
C ALA A 202 -11.47 5.59 5.00
N ASP A 203 -11.22 6.29 3.90
CA ASP A 203 -12.22 6.61 2.88
C ASP A 203 -12.34 5.52 1.82
N PHE A 204 -11.27 4.75 1.63
CA PHE A 204 -11.23 3.61 0.73
C PHE A 204 -10.22 2.55 1.17
N PHE A 205 -10.45 1.32 0.73
CA PHE A 205 -9.48 0.23 0.76
C PHE A 205 -9.00 -0.13 -0.63
N SER A 206 -7.70 -0.33 -0.77
CA SER A 206 -7.12 -1.01 -1.94
C SER A 206 -6.47 -2.31 -1.47
N PHE A 207 -6.91 -3.44 -2.00
CA PHE A 207 -6.32 -4.73 -1.68
C PHE A 207 -4.96 -4.87 -2.36
N GLY A 208 -3.90 -4.94 -1.56
CA GLY A 208 -2.54 -5.26 -2.00
C GLY A 208 -2.35 -6.78 -2.01
N THR A 209 -2.94 -7.44 -3.00
CA THR A 209 -3.01 -8.92 -2.99
C THR A 209 -1.68 -9.61 -3.16
N ASN A 210 -0.64 -8.95 -3.66
CA ASN A 210 0.69 -9.55 -3.73
C ASN A 210 1.21 -9.83 -2.32
N ASP A 211 1.31 -8.80 -1.48
CA ASP A 211 1.77 -8.91 -0.08
C ASP A 211 0.78 -9.72 0.76
N LEU A 212 -0.53 -9.61 0.49
CA LEU A 212 -1.52 -10.45 1.16
C LEU A 212 -1.35 -11.93 0.83
N THR A 213 -1.08 -12.27 -0.43
CA THR A 213 -0.76 -13.65 -0.84
C THR A 213 0.53 -14.12 -0.15
N GLN A 214 1.57 -13.28 -0.14
CA GLN A 214 2.84 -13.64 0.49
C GLN A 214 2.66 -13.98 1.97
N THR A 215 1.93 -13.15 2.71
CA THR A 215 1.76 -13.28 4.16
C THR A 215 0.71 -14.32 4.55
N ALA A 216 -0.35 -14.50 3.75
CA ALA A 216 -1.36 -15.51 4.00
C ALA A 216 -0.87 -16.94 3.71
N LEU A 217 -0.04 -17.11 2.66
CA LEU A 217 0.50 -18.43 2.29
C LEU A 217 1.86 -18.72 2.92
N GLY A 218 2.54 -17.70 3.46
CA GLY A 218 3.92 -17.82 3.91
C GLY A 218 4.91 -17.97 2.75
N PHE A 219 4.61 -17.35 1.62
CA PHE A 219 5.36 -17.46 0.37
C PHE A 219 6.16 -16.17 0.14
N SER A 220 7.48 -16.25 0.17
CA SER A 220 8.32 -15.18 -0.39
C SER A 220 8.20 -15.26 -1.91
N ARG A 221 7.73 -14.18 -2.56
CA ARG A 221 7.48 -14.18 -4.00
C ARG A 221 8.75 -14.53 -4.78
N ASP A 222 9.86 -13.87 -4.45
CA ASP A 222 11.14 -14.03 -5.12
C ASP A 222 11.72 -15.45 -4.97
N ASP A 223 11.50 -16.08 -3.82
CA ASP A 223 12.02 -17.42 -3.54
C ASP A 223 11.12 -18.54 -4.07
N VAL A 224 9.81 -18.33 -4.08
CA VAL A 224 8.83 -19.37 -4.43
C VAL A 224 8.88 -19.72 -5.92
N GLU A 225 8.96 -18.69 -6.78
CA GLU A 225 9.00 -18.88 -8.23
C GLU A 225 10.27 -19.61 -8.67
N ALA A 226 11.42 -19.26 -8.09
CA ALA A 226 12.70 -19.93 -8.35
C ALA A 226 12.84 -21.29 -7.65
N GLY A 227 12.06 -21.50 -6.57
CA GLY A 227 12.12 -22.67 -5.72
C GLY A 227 11.09 -23.75 -6.10
N PHE A 228 10.12 -23.95 -5.22
CA PHE A 228 9.26 -25.15 -5.24
C PHE A 228 7.98 -25.00 -6.08
N LEU A 229 7.65 -23.80 -6.60
CA LEU A 229 6.37 -23.57 -7.26
C LEU A 229 6.15 -24.49 -8.47
N ASN A 230 7.19 -24.69 -9.29
CA ASN A 230 7.13 -25.60 -10.43
C ASN A 230 6.75 -27.02 -9.99
N ARG A 231 7.32 -27.51 -8.89
CA ARG A 231 6.98 -28.84 -8.36
C ARG A 231 5.54 -28.90 -7.86
N TYR A 232 5.05 -27.84 -7.22
CA TYR A 232 3.65 -27.76 -6.77
C TYR A 232 2.67 -27.80 -7.93
N MET A 233 2.99 -27.16 -9.06
CA MET A 233 2.19 -27.22 -10.28
C MET A 233 2.22 -28.61 -10.93
N GLU A 234 3.39 -29.25 -11.02
CA GLU A 234 3.54 -30.62 -11.52
C GLU A 234 2.71 -31.64 -10.73
N GLU A 235 2.74 -31.53 -9.40
CA GLU A 235 1.97 -32.37 -8.48
C GLU A 235 0.49 -31.98 -8.39
N LYS A 236 0.08 -30.91 -9.10
CA LYS A 236 -1.29 -30.36 -9.08
C LYS A 236 -1.77 -29.98 -7.67
N ILE A 237 -0.84 -29.59 -6.80
CA ILE A 237 -1.14 -28.98 -5.50
C ILE A 237 -1.76 -27.60 -5.75
N VAL A 238 -1.21 -26.86 -6.71
CA VAL A 238 -1.79 -25.62 -7.23
C VAL A 238 -1.96 -25.71 -8.75
N GLY A 239 -3.05 -25.17 -9.27
CA GLY A 239 -3.31 -25.19 -10.73
C GLY A 239 -2.57 -24.09 -11.50
N ARG A 240 -2.27 -22.97 -10.83
CA ARG A 240 -1.53 -21.81 -11.33
C ARG A 240 -0.78 -21.15 -10.19
N SER A 241 0.14 -20.25 -10.51
CA SER A 241 0.80 -19.42 -9.50
C SER A 241 -0.24 -18.61 -8.72
N PRO A 242 -0.21 -18.65 -7.36
CA PRO A 242 -1.10 -17.83 -6.53
C PRO A 242 -0.77 -16.33 -6.58
N PHE A 243 0.32 -15.94 -7.24
CA PHE A 243 0.69 -14.54 -7.53
C PHE A 243 0.17 -14.06 -8.90
N GLU A 244 -0.28 -14.97 -9.76
CA GLU A 244 -0.86 -14.63 -11.07
C GLU A 244 -2.40 -14.64 -11.02
N THR A 245 -2.97 -15.67 -10.39
CA THR A 245 -4.42 -15.84 -10.20
C THR A 245 -4.71 -15.99 -8.72
N ILE A 246 -5.67 -15.20 -8.21
CA ILE A 246 -5.99 -15.15 -6.79
C ILE A 246 -6.35 -16.54 -6.25
N ASP A 247 -5.75 -16.90 -5.12
CA ASP A 247 -6.13 -18.08 -4.35
C ASP A 247 -7.51 -17.86 -3.71
N LYS A 248 -8.57 -18.20 -4.45
CA LYS A 248 -9.97 -17.98 -4.05
C LYS A 248 -10.32 -18.54 -2.65
N PRO A 249 -9.96 -19.78 -2.27
CA PRO A 249 -10.35 -20.34 -0.96
C PRO A 249 -9.53 -19.83 0.23
N GLY A 250 -8.29 -19.37 0.05
CA GLY A 250 -7.47 -18.81 1.13
C GLY A 250 -7.42 -17.29 1.07
N VAL A 251 -6.55 -16.74 0.22
CA VAL A 251 -6.34 -15.27 0.10
C VAL A 251 -7.64 -14.55 -0.27
N GLY A 252 -8.43 -15.11 -1.18
CA GLY A 252 -9.74 -14.58 -1.56
C GLY A 252 -10.71 -14.52 -0.37
N TRP A 253 -10.62 -15.46 0.57
CA TRP A 253 -11.46 -15.41 1.77
C TRP A 253 -11.11 -14.21 2.65
N LEU A 254 -9.82 -13.87 2.78
CA LEU A 254 -9.37 -12.65 3.48
C LEU A 254 -9.88 -11.38 2.79
N VAL A 255 -9.86 -11.32 1.45
CA VAL A 255 -10.42 -10.19 0.68
C VAL A 255 -11.92 -10.03 0.97
N ARG A 256 -12.68 -11.13 0.93
CA ARG A 256 -14.13 -11.12 1.23
C ARG A 256 -14.43 -10.69 2.65
N LEU A 257 -13.68 -11.21 3.62
CA LEU A 257 -13.81 -10.85 5.03
C LEU A 257 -13.61 -9.35 5.21
N ALA A 258 -12.51 -8.80 4.71
CA ALA A 258 -12.19 -7.39 4.85
C ALA A 258 -13.21 -6.49 4.15
N ALA A 259 -13.68 -6.87 2.95
CA ALA A 259 -14.70 -6.15 2.21
C ALA A 259 -16.03 -6.10 2.98
N TRP A 260 -16.44 -7.24 3.56
CA TRP A 260 -17.65 -7.35 4.35
C TRP A 260 -17.54 -6.56 5.66
N VAL A 261 -16.52 -6.84 6.47
CA VAL A 261 -16.32 -6.23 7.80
C VAL A 261 -16.08 -4.71 7.68
N GLY A 262 -15.34 -4.27 6.66
CA GLY A 262 -15.15 -2.84 6.39
C GLY A 262 -16.45 -2.12 6.03
N ARG A 263 -17.30 -2.72 5.18
CA ARG A 263 -18.59 -2.13 4.79
C ARG A 263 -19.69 -2.26 5.83
N GLU A 264 -19.61 -3.26 6.70
CA GLU A 264 -20.48 -3.33 7.88
C GLU A 264 -20.28 -2.09 8.76
N ARG A 265 -19.03 -1.62 8.90
CA ARG A 265 -18.72 -0.38 9.61
C ARG A 265 -19.04 0.89 8.81
N LYS A 266 -18.65 0.93 7.53
CA LYS A 266 -18.78 2.09 6.64
C LYS A 266 -19.39 1.67 5.29
N PRO A 267 -20.72 1.69 5.13
CA PRO A 267 -21.41 1.14 3.96
C PRO A 267 -20.97 1.74 2.62
N GLU A 268 -20.58 3.02 2.61
CA GLU A 268 -20.08 3.75 1.44
C GLU A 268 -18.57 3.60 1.19
N LEU A 269 -17.88 2.76 1.97
CA LEU A 269 -16.44 2.51 1.81
C LEU A 269 -16.15 1.99 0.40
N LYS A 270 -15.34 2.77 -0.32
CA LYS A 270 -14.85 2.41 -1.66
C LYS A 270 -13.83 1.28 -1.52
N LEU A 271 -14.03 0.20 -2.25
CA LEU A 271 -13.18 -0.99 -2.24
C LEU A 271 -12.60 -1.23 -3.62
N GLY A 272 -11.29 -1.42 -3.72
CA GLY A 272 -10.67 -1.84 -4.96
C GLY A 272 -9.46 -2.71 -4.74
N ILE A 273 -8.83 -3.10 -5.83
CA ILE A 273 -7.68 -4.00 -5.86
C ILE A 273 -6.63 -3.40 -6.78
N CYS A 274 -5.36 -3.47 -6.37
CA CYS A 274 -4.23 -3.10 -7.20
C CYS A 274 -3.23 -4.27 -7.32
N GLY A 275 -2.52 -4.33 -8.45
CA GLY A 275 -1.48 -5.31 -8.69
C GLY A 275 -1.85 -6.31 -9.79
N GLU A 276 -1.15 -7.45 -9.79
CA GLU A 276 -1.17 -8.37 -10.93
C GLU A 276 -2.52 -9.09 -11.08
N HIS A 277 -3.15 -9.45 -9.96
CA HIS A 277 -4.47 -10.06 -9.95
C HIS A 277 -5.55 -9.14 -10.54
N GLY A 278 -5.38 -7.81 -10.47
CA GLY A 278 -6.35 -6.85 -11.02
C GLY A 278 -6.49 -6.91 -12.55
N GLY A 279 -5.54 -7.54 -13.24
CA GLY A 279 -5.58 -7.75 -14.70
C GLY A 279 -5.80 -9.21 -15.11
N ASP A 280 -6.04 -10.13 -14.17
CA ASP A 280 -6.28 -11.55 -14.43
C ASP A 280 -7.79 -11.81 -14.55
N PRO A 281 -8.31 -12.31 -15.68
CA PRO A 281 -9.76 -12.45 -15.88
C PRO A 281 -10.46 -13.24 -14.76
N GLU A 282 -9.88 -14.35 -14.30
CA GLU A 282 -10.50 -15.19 -13.27
C GLU A 282 -10.54 -14.49 -11.91
N SER A 283 -9.50 -13.72 -11.59
CA SER A 283 -9.43 -12.88 -10.39
C SER A 283 -10.39 -11.71 -10.48
N VAL A 284 -10.51 -11.05 -11.63
CA VAL A 284 -11.47 -9.95 -11.85
C VAL A 284 -12.92 -10.41 -11.64
N VAL A 285 -13.29 -11.60 -12.15
CA VAL A 285 -14.62 -12.18 -11.86
C VAL A 285 -14.80 -12.40 -10.36
N PHE A 286 -13.78 -12.91 -9.68
CA PHE A 286 -13.83 -13.09 -8.23
C PHE A 286 -14.03 -11.76 -7.48
N PHE A 287 -13.30 -10.70 -7.84
CA PHE A 287 -13.40 -9.39 -7.19
C PHE A 287 -14.77 -8.73 -7.41
N HIS A 288 -15.36 -8.89 -8.59
CA HIS A 288 -16.75 -8.48 -8.87
C HIS A 288 -17.73 -9.19 -7.93
N ILE A 289 -17.61 -10.51 -7.79
CA ILE A 289 -18.46 -11.30 -6.88
C ILE A 289 -18.23 -10.91 -5.41
N ALA A 290 -16.99 -10.58 -5.04
CA ALA A 290 -16.64 -10.13 -3.70
C ALA A 290 -17.13 -8.69 -3.39
N GLY A 291 -17.70 -7.99 -4.39
CA GLY A 291 -18.30 -6.68 -4.22
C GLY A 291 -17.31 -5.51 -4.25
N LEU A 292 -16.12 -5.68 -4.84
CA LEU A 292 -15.19 -4.56 -5.06
C LEU A 292 -15.74 -3.62 -6.15
N ASP A 293 -15.46 -2.33 -5.99
CA ASP A 293 -15.95 -1.26 -6.87
C ASP A 293 -15.08 -1.07 -8.11
N TYR A 294 -13.78 -1.37 -8.01
CA TYR A 294 -12.85 -1.25 -9.13
C TYR A 294 -11.71 -2.26 -9.08
N VAL A 295 -11.10 -2.48 -10.24
CA VAL A 295 -9.82 -3.19 -10.39
C VAL A 295 -8.79 -2.26 -11.03
N SER A 296 -7.56 -2.28 -10.53
CA SER A 296 -6.44 -1.51 -11.06
C SER A 296 -5.32 -2.45 -11.51
N CYS A 297 -4.83 -2.26 -12.73
CA CYS A 297 -3.81 -3.11 -13.34
C CYS A 297 -2.90 -2.30 -14.28
N SER A 298 -1.81 -2.91 -14.76
CA SER A 298 -0.89 -2.26 -15.68
C SER A 298 -1.60 -1.82 -16.98
N PRO A 299 -1.14 -0.74 -17.64
CA PRO A 299 -1.85 -0.12 -18.78
C PRO A 299 -2.25 -1.11 -19.88
N PHE A 300 -1.37 -2.05 -20.22
CA PHE A 300 -1.62 -3.06 -21.27
C PHE A 300 -2.69 -4.10 -20.89
N ARG A 301 -2.97 -4.29 -19.60
CA ARG A 301 -3.99 -5.23 -19.11
C ARG A 301 -5.37 -4.59 -18.93
N VAL A 302 -5.47 -3.26 -19.01
CA VAL A 302 -6.75 -2.53 -18.89
C VAL A 302 -7.84 -3.07 -19.85
N PRO A 303 -7.57 -3.31 -21.15
CA PRO A 303 -8.59 -3.85 -22.05
C PRO A 303 -9.09 -5.24 -21.61
N ILE A 304 -8.19 -6.09 -21.09
CA ILE A 304 -8.51 -7.44 -20.61
C ILE A 304 -9.39 -7.35 -19.37
N ALA A 305 -8.99 -6.53 -18.39
CA ALA A 305 -9.75 -6.31 -17.16
C ALA A 305 -11.17 -5.78 -17.44
N ARG A 306 -11.32 -4.84 -18.39
CA ARG A 306 -12.64 -4.31 -18.81
C ARG A 306 -13.55 -5.39 -19.40
N VAL A 307 -13.02 -6.26 -20.26
CA VAL A 307 -13.80 -7.37 -20.85
C VAL A 307 -14.19 -8.37 -19.77
N ALA A 308 -13.25 -8.75 -18.89
CA ALA A 308 -13.53 -9.68 -17.79
C ALA A 308 -14.57 -9.13 -16.82
N ALA A 309 -14.49 -7.85 -16.45
CA ALA A 309 -15.49 -7.19 -15.60
C ALA A 309 -16.88 -7.16 -16.26
N ALA A 310 -16.95 -6.87 -17.56
CA ALA A 310 -18.22 -6.91 -18.30
C ALA A 310 -18.82 -8.33 -18.34
N GLN A 311 -17.99 -9.36 -18.57
CA GLN A 311 -18.42 -10.76 -18.53
C GLN A 311 -18.90 -11.15 -17.13
N ALA A 312 -18.21 -10.72 -16.07
CA ALA A 312 -18.61 -10.95 -14.69
C ALA A 312 -19.95 -10.31 -14.38
N ALA A 313 -20.18 -9.07 -14.79
CA ALA A 313 -21.44 -8.37 -14.57
C ALA A 313 -22.63 -9.01 -15.32
N VAL A 314 -22.40 -9.59 -16.50
CA VAL A 314 -23.41 -10.34 -17.25
C VAL A 314 -23.71 -11.69 -16.58
N ALA A 315 -22.69 -12.38 -16.09
CA ALA A 315 -22.84 -13.70 -15.46
C ALA A 315 -23.38 -13.62 -14.02
N HIS A 316 -23.07 -12.55 -13.29
CA HIS A 316 -23.36 -12.35 -11.88
C HIS A 316 -23.95 -10.95 -11.67
N GLY A 317 -25.25 -10.83 -11.95
CA GLY A 317 -25.94 -9.55 -11.89
C GLY A 317 -25.98 -8.96 -10.47
N PRO A 318 -26.08 -7.63 -10.32
CA PRO A 318 -26.07 -6.96 -9.00
C PRO A 318 -27.16 -7.47 -8.06
N GLY A 319 -28.34 -7.81 -8.59
CA GLY A 319 -29.45 -8.32 -7.79
C GLY A 319 -29.20 -9.72 -7.20
N GLU A 320 -28.47 -10.59 -7.90
CA GLU A 320 -28.13 -11.93 -7.42
C GLU A 320 -27.08 -11.86 -6.31
N LEU A 321 -26.04 -11.03 -6.51
CA LEU A 321 -24.99 -10.82 -5.52
C LEU A 321 -25.51 -10.13 -4.25
N ALA A 322 -26.36 -9.10 -4.40
CA ALA A 322 -26.97 -8.41 -3.26
C ALA A 322 -27.84 -9.36 -2.42
N ALA A 323 -28.63 -10.23 -3.07
CA ALA A 323 -29.44 -11.22 -2.36
C ALA A 323 -28.57 -12.23 -1.59
N ALA A 324 -27.48 -12.71 -2.20
CA ALA A 324 -26.55 -13.63 -1.56
C ALA A 324 -25.82 -12.99 -0.36
N ALA A 325 -25.38 -11.73 -0.50
CA ALA A 325 -24.73 -10.98 0.57
C ALA A 325 -25.68 -10.74 1.75
N GLN A 326 -26.92 -10.32 1.47
CA GLN A 326 -27.94 -10.10 2.50
C GLN A 326 -28.23 -11.39 3.30
N ALA A 327 -28.39 -12.52 2.60
CA ALA A 327 -28.61 -13.81 3.26
C ALA A 327 -27.41 -14.23 4.15
N ALA A 328 -26.18 -13.91 3.74
CA ALA A 328 -24.99 -14.20 4.55
C ALA A 328 -24.92 -13.32 5.81
N ILE A 329 -25.26 -12.03 5.71
CA ILE A 329 -25.34 -11.11 6.85
C ILE A 329 -26.37 -11.61 7.86
N GLU A 330 -27.57 -11.96 7.39
CA GLU A 330 -28.64 -12.48 8.25
C GLU A 330 -28.21 -13.76 8.98
N ALA A 331 -27.50 -14.66 8.29
CA ALA A 331 -26.96 -15.87 8.91
C ALA A 331 -25.86 -15.56 9.95
N GLY A 332 -25.00 -14.58 9.69
CA GLY A 332 -23.95 -14.14 10.61
C GLY A 332 -24.52 -13.49 11.88
N GLN A 333 -25.50 -12.60 11.72
CA GLN A 333 -26.23 -11.96 12.83
C GLN A 333 -26.95 -13.02 13.69
N ALA A 334 -27.64 -13.97 13.07
CA ALA A 334 -28.28 -15.07 13.79
C ALA A 334 -27.26 -15.94 14.55
N ALA A 335 -26.07 -16.16 13.99
CA ALA A 335 -25.00 -16.88 14.67
C ALA A 335 -24.45 -16.10 15.88
N GLN A 336 -24.26 -14.78 15.75
CA GLN A 336 -23.82 -13.93 16.86
C GLN A 336 -24.86 -13.89 17.98
N GLU A 337 -26.14 -13.72 17.65
CA GLU A 337 -27.24 -13.79 18.63
C GLU A 337 -27.28 -15.14 19.35
N ALA A 338 -27.03 -16.25 18.64
CA ALA A 338 -27.00 -17.59 19.21
C ALA A 338 -25.78 -17.86 20.10
N LEU A 339 -24.65 -17.23 19.81
CA LEU A 339 -23.44 -17.31 20.63
C LEU A 339 -23.55 -16.51 21.93
N GLY A 340 -24.44 -15.51 21.96
CA GLY A 340 -24.62 -14.59 23.08
C GLY A 340 -23.42 -13.67 23.22
N ASP A 341 -23.65 -12.35 23.23
CA ASP A 341 -22.63 -11.42 23.71
C ASP A 341 -22.45 -11.68 25.22
N GLU A 342 -21.56 -12.60 25.60
CA GLU A 342 -20.92 -12.53 26.91
C GLU A 342 -20.01 -11.31 26.89
N ASP A 343 -20.57 -10.16 27.27
CA ASP A 343 -19.79 -8.99 27.68
C ASP A 343 -18.84 -9.43 28.83
N PRO A 344 -17.51 -9.51 28.60
CA PRO A 344 -16.58 -9.89 29.66
C PRO A 344 -16.53 -8.86 30.79
N GLY A 345 -17.18 -7.69 30.63
CA GLY A 345 -17.21 -6.58 31.57
C GLY A 345 -18.38 -6.57 32.57
N ALA A 346 -19.41 -7.44 32.41
CA ALA A 346 -20.65 -7.33 33.18
C ALA A 346 -20.71 -8.14 34.50
N ASN A 347 -19.61 -8.78 34.94
CA ASN A 347 -19.52 -9.46 36.24
C ASN A 347 -18.73 -8.66 37.30
N GLY A 348 -18.78 -7.34 37.22
CA GLY A 348 -18.34 -6.44 38.28
C GLY A 348 -19.52 -5.94 39.13
N GLY A 349 -20.00 -6.76 40.08
CA GLY A 349 -20.84 -6.25 41.17
C GLY A 349 -21.95 -7.17 41.65
N SER A 350 -21.63 -8.07 42.59
CA SER A 350 -22.37 -8.30 43.85
C SER A 350 -21.88 -9.59 44.50
N GLY A 351 -21.34 -9.47 45.71
CA GLY A 351 -20.84 -10.58 46.53
C GLY A 351 -19.77 -10.14 47.49
#